data_AF-A0A944BXS3-F1
#
_entry.id   AF-A0A944BXS3-F1
#
_cell.length_a   1.000
_cell.length_b   1.000
_cell.length_c   1.000
_cell.angle_alpha   90.00
_cell.angle_beta   90.00
_cell.angle_gamma   90.00
#
_symmetry.space_group_name_H-M   'P 1'
#
loop_
_entity.id
_entity.type
_entity.pdbx_description
1 polymer ?
#
loop_
_entity_poly.entity_id
_entity_poly.type
_entity_poly.pdbx_seq_one_letter_code
_entity_poly.pdbx_strand_id
1 'polypeptide(L)'
;MNNTIPSSELIINADGSIFHLHVKPQQLADTVILVGDPGRVPLVAKHFETKECDISNREFRTITGTFRGKRMTVVSTGIGCDNIDIVLNEL
;
A
#
# COMPACT_ATOMS: atom_id res chain seq x y z
N MET A 1 8.78 18.81 14.38
CA MET A 1 7.50 18.76 15.12
C MET A 1 7.10 17.31 15.22
N ASN A 2 6.88 16.79 16.43
CA ASN A 2 6.41 15.42 16.62
C ASN A 2 4.88 15.43 16.45
N ASN A 3 4.41 15.36 15.20
CA ASN A 3 2.98 15.31 14.90
C ASN A 3 2.51 13.87 15.07
N THR A 4 2.25 13.46 16.31
CA THR A 4 1.57 12.21 16.59
C THR A 4 0.09 12.35 16.25
N ILE A 5 -0.40 11.59 15.27
CA ILE A 5 -1.82 11.54 14.93
C ILE A 5 -2.54 10.73 16.03
N PRO A 6 -3.64 11.24 16.62
CA PRO A 6 -4.41 10.52 17.63
C PRO A 6 -4.91 9.15 17.11
N SER A 7 -5.04 8.17 18.00
CA SER A 7 -5.55 6.84 17.64
C SER A 7 -7.01 6.84 17.16
N SER A 8 -7.76 7.90 17.44
CA SER A 8 -9.10 8.13 16.90
C SER A 8 -9.10 8.60 15.44
N GLU A 9 -7.98 9.12 14.96
CA GLU A 9 -7.82 9.68 13.61
C GLU A 9 -6.99 8.75 12.71
N LEU A 10 -6.00 8.03 13.28
CA LEU A 10 -5.22 7.02 12.59
C LEU A 10 -5.34 5.68 13.32
N ILE A 11 -6.17 4.79 12.76
CA ILE A 11 -6.42 3.47 13.33
C ILE A 11 -5.28 2.54 12.89
N ILE A 12 -4.63 1.90 13.86
CA ILE A 12 -3.54 0.94 13.62
C ILE A 12 -3.97 -0.43 14.17
N ASN A 13 -3.78 -1.47 13.36
CA ASN A 13 -4.06 -2.85 13.75
C ASN A 13 -3.11 -3.33 14.84
N ALA A 14 -3.51 -4.38 15.58
CA ALA A 14 -2.71 -4.93 16.67
C ALA A 14 -1.31 -5.42 16.24
N ASP A 15 -1.11 -5.73 14.95
CA ASP A 15 0.16 -6.16 14.38
C ASP A 15 1.05 -5.01 13.87
N GLY A 16 0.59 -3.76 14.04
CA GLY A 16 1.28 -2.55 13.62
C GLY A 16 1.04 -2.13 12.17
N SER A 17 0.14 -2.79 11.46
CA SER A 17 -0.27 -2.38 10.10
C SER A 17 -1.36 -1.31 10.11
N ILE A 18 -1.44 -0.53 9.05
CA ILE A 18 -2.54 0.44 8.85
C ILE A 18 -3.87 -0.28 8.59
N PHE A 19 -4.97 0.33 9.02
CA PHE A 19 -6.25 -0.35 9.21
C PHE A 19 -6.83 -1.04 7.97
N HIS A 20 -6.96 -0.36 6.82
CA HIS A 20 -7.56 -0.96 5.63
C HIS A 20 -6.52 -1.67 4.75
N LEU A 21 -5.35 -1.07 4.51
CA LEU A 21 -4.36 -1.63 3.59
C LEU A 21 -3.56 -2.80 4.19
N HIS A 22 -3.53 -2.93 5.53
CA HIS A 22 -2.72 -3.93 6.25
C HIS A 22 -1.22 -3.84 5.91
N VAL A 23 -0.75 -2.67 5.48
CA VAL A 23 0.64 -2.37 5.19
C VAL A 23 1.33 -1.84 6.45
N LYS A 24 2.54 -2.32 6.73
CA LYS A 24 3.41 -1.78 7.78
C LYS A 24 4.32 -0.69 7.21
N PRO A 25 4.79 0.29 8.02
CA PRO A 25 5.66 1.36 7.53
C PRO A 25 6.89 0.86 6.77
N GLN A 26 7.51 -0.24 7.24
CA GLN A 26 8.70 -0.81 6.61
C GLN A 26 8.40 -1.46 5.26
N GLN A 27 7.14 -1.80 4.95
CA GLN A 27 6.73 -2.45 3.71
C GLN A 27 6.36 -1.45 2.61
N LEU A 28 6.26 -0.16 2.93
CA LEU A 28 5.93 0.90 1.97
C LEU A 28 7.21 1.54 1.40
N ALA A 29 7.23 1.79 0.09
CA ALA A 29 8.28 2.53 -0.58
C ALA A 29 7.86 3.98 -0.86
N ASP A 30 8.82 4.90 -0.95
CA ASP A 30 8.55 6.32 -1.25
C ASP A 30 7.93 6.55 -2.62
N THR A 31 8.09 5.60 -3.56
CA THR A 31 7.49 5.65 -4.89
C THR A 31 6.37 4.63 -5.00
N VAL A 32 5.14 5.12 -5.06
CA VAL A 32 3.92 4.31 -5.12
C VAL A 32 3.24 4.43 -6.49
N ILE A 33 2.84 3.31 -7.08
CA ILE A 33 2.01 3.23 -8.27
C ILE A 33 0.60 2.81 -7.84
N LEU A 34 -0.39 3.64 -8.15
CA LEU A 34 -1.80 3.33 -7.90
C LEU A 34 -2.42 2.68 -9.13
N VAL A 35 -3.15 1.57 -8.92
CA VAL A 35 -3.98 0.93 -9.95
C VAL A 35 -5.39 0.72 -9.41
N GLY A 36 -6.42 0.73 -10.25
CA GLY A 36 -7.78 0.46 -9.74
C GLY A 36 -7.98 -1.01 -9.34
N ASP A 37 -7.83 -1.91 -10.32
CA ASP A 37 -8.09 -3.35 -10.17
C ASP A 37 -6.96 -4.08 -9.39
N PRO A 38 -7.26 -4.86 -8.33
CA PRO A 38 -6.32 -5.75 -7.64
C PRO A 38 -5.55 -6.69 -8.58
N GLY A 39 -6.18 -7.12 -9.67
CA GLY A 39 -5.57 -7.96 -10.70
C GLY A 39 -4.42 -7.27 -11.45
N ARG A 40 -4.38 -5.93 -11.48
CA ARG A 40 -3.28 -5.18 -12.12
C ARG A 40 -2.02 -5.09 -11.26
N VAL A 41 -2.13 -5.26 -9.94
CA VAL A 41 -0.98 -5.21 -9.01
C VAL A 41 0.08 -6.26 -9.37
N PRO A 42 -0.23 -7.57 -9.50
CA PRO A 42 0.75 -8.56 -9.91
C PRO A 42 1.23 -8.36 -11.36
N LEU A 43 0.41 -7.77 -12.24
CA LEU A 43 0.80 -7.47 -13.62
C LEU A 43 1.85 -6.35 -13.70
N VAL A 44 1.79 -5.36 -12.81
CA VAL A 44 2.84 -4.34 -12.68
C VAL A 44 4.06 -4.96 -11.99
N ALA A 45 3.85 -5.64 -10.88
CA ALA A 45 4.94 -6.22 -10.07
C ALA A 45 5.71 -7.34 -10.78
N LYS A 46 5.21 -7.91 -11.89
CA LYS A 46 5.97 -8.86 -12.73
C LYS A 46 7.24 -8.23 -13.32
N HIS A 47 7.29 -6.90 -13.40
CA HIS A 47 8.45 -6.17 -13.88
C HIS A 47 9.50 -5.92 -12.79
N PHE A 48 9.16 -6.15 -11.51
CA PHE A 48 10.10 -5.99 -10.43
C PHE A 48 11.15 -7.11 -10.45
N GLU A 49 12.39 -6.73 -10.17
CA GLU A 49 13.54 -7.61 -9.98
C GLU A 49 13.41 -8.43 -8.70
N THR A 50 12.85 -7.83 -7.65
CA THR A 50 12.60 -8.48 -6.35
C THR A 50 11.19 -8.18 -5.85
N LYS A 51 10.67 -9.05 -4.98
CA LYS A 51 9.41 -8.84 -4.25
C LYS A 51 9.69 -8.99 -2.77
N GLU A 52 9.48 -7.91 -2.02
CA GLU A 52 9.69 -7.83 -0.58
C GLU A 52 8.44 -8.27 0.19
N CYS A 53 7.26 -7.88 -0.31
CA CYS A 53 5.97 -8.27 0.25
C CYS A 53 4.89 -8.38 -0.83
N ASP A 54 3.84 -9.14 -0.54
CA ASP A 54 2.58 -9.21 -1.30
C ASP A 54 1.46 -9.34 -0.26
N ILE A 55 0.74 -8.24 -0.05
CA ILE A 55 -0.27 -8.09 1.00
C ILE A 55 -1.61 -7.87 0.31
N SER A 56 -2.66 -8.52 0.80
CA SER A 56 -4.00 -8.33 0.27
C SER A 56 -5.01 -8.27 1.39
N ASN A 57 -5.87 -7.25 1.36
CA ASN A 57 -7.07 -7.16 2.18
C ASN A 57 -8.21 -6.61 1.32
N ARG A 58 -9.24 -7.44 1.09
CA ARG A 58 -10.37 -7.11 0.21
C ARG A 58 -9.89 -6.64 -1.18
N GLU A 59 -10.27 -5.44 -1.61
CA GLU A 59 -9.90 -4.78 -2.87
C GLU A 59 -8.54 -4.05 -2.83
N PHE A 60 -7.85 -4.06 -1.69
CA PHE A 60 -6.51 -3.47 -1.55
C PHE A 60 -5.47 -4.58 -1.61
N ARG A 61 -4.64 -4.56 -2.65
CA ARG A 61 -3.51 -5.45 -2.81
C ARG A 61 -2.26 -4.61 -3.02
N THR A 62 -1.23 -4.86 -2.21
CA THR A 62 0.01 -4.10 -2.20
C THR A 62 1.18 -5.03 -2.45
N ILE A 63 2.02 -4.72 -3.43
CA ILE A 63 3.30 -5.39 -3.66
C ILE A 63 4.41 -4.36 -3.65
N THR A 64 5.39 -4.55 -2.78
CA THR A 64 6.63 -3.76 -2.77
C THR A 64 7.79 -4.60 -3.28
N GLY A 65 8.65 -3.98 -4.07
CA GLY A 65 9.79 -4.63 -4.69
C GLY A 65 10.79 -3.63 -5.24
N THR A 66 11.70 -4.11 -6.08
CA THR A 66 12.72 -3.26 -6.71
C THR A 66 12.59 -3.31 -8.23
N PHE A 67 12.68 -2.17 -8.90
CA PHE A 67 12.76 -2.07 -10.36
C PHE A 67 13.91 -1.15 -10.73
N ARG A 68 14.88 -1.66 -11.51
CA ARG A 68 16.08 -0.91 -11.93
C ARG A 68 16.84 -0.32 -10.73
N GLY A 69 16.99 -1.11 -9.67
CA GLY A 69 17.63 -0.67 -8.43
C GLY A 69 16.83 0.33 -7.59
N LYS A 70 15.61 0.71 -7.98
CA LYS A 70 14.72 1.59 -7.21
C LYS A 70 13.63 0.80 -6.50
N ARG A 71 13.48 1.00 -5.19
CA ARG A 71 12.39 0.41 -4.40
C ARG A 71 11.06 1.09 -4.73
N MET A 72 10.04 0.31 -5.05
CA MET A 72 8.74 0.79 -5.49
C MET A 72 7.62 -0.07 -4.93
N THR A 73 6.47 0.55 -4.68
CA THR A 73 5.23 -0.11 -4.26
C THR A 73 4.19 0.03 -5.36
N VAL A 74 3.44 -1.02 -5.64
CA VAL A 74 2.19 -0.95 -6.41
C VAL A 74 1.04 -1.37 -5.50
N VAL A 75 -0.03 -0.58 -5.47
CA VAL A 75 -1.22 -0.83 -4.64
C VAL A 75 -2.50 -0.66 -5.44
N SER A 76 -3.47 -1.54 -5.24
CA SER A 76 -4.81 -1.37 -5.81
C SER A 76 -5.70 -0.48 -4.96
N THR A 77 -6.47 0.36 -5.62
CA THR A 77 -7.37 1.34 -5.00
C THR A 77 -8.84 0.99 -5.14
N GLY A 78 -9.22 -0.13 -5.76
CA GLY A 78 -10.62 -0.38 -6.08
C GLY A 78 -11.21 0.67 -7.04
N ILE A 79 -12.52 0.90 -6.93
CA ILE A 79 -13.28 1.82 -7.79
C ILE A 79 -14.09 2.76 -6.90
N GLY A 80 -13.92 4.07 -7.07
CA GLY A 80 -14.67 5.07 -6.34
C GLY A 80 -13.76 6.08 -5.64
N CYS A 81 -14.30 7.27 -5.35
CA CYS A 81 -13.56 8.31 -4.65
C CYS A 81 -13.33 7.93 -3.18
N ASP A 82 -14.28 7.22 -2.58
CA ASP A 82 -14.22 6.63 -1.24
C ASP A 82 -13.06 5.65 -1.11
N ASN A 83 -12.89 4.72 -2.04
CA ASN A 83 -11.77 3.79 -1.99
C ASN A 83 -10.41 4.46 -2.19
N ILE A 84 -10.31 5.45 -3.08
CA ILE A 84 -9.08 6.22 -3.27
C ILE A 84 -8.74 7.03 -2.01
N ASP A 85 -9.75 7.63 -1.36
CA ASP A 85 -9.56 8.37 -0.12
C ASP A 85 -8.99 7.49 0.99
N ILE A 86 -9.46 6.26 1.14
CA ILE A 86 -8.87 5.26 2.05
C ILE A 86 -7.39 5.05 1.75
N VAL A 87 -7.04 4.76 0.50
CA VAL A 87 -5.64 4.46 0.14
C VAL A 87 -4.75 5.66 0.38
N LEU A 88 -5.16 6.86 -0.03
CA LEU A 88 -4.32 8.05 0.08
C LEU A 88 -4.13 8.53 1.53
N ASN A 89 -5.12 8.34 2.40
CA ASN A 89 -4.97 8.68 3.82
C ASN A 89 -4.12 7.64 4.59
N GLU A 90 -4.01 6.41 4.09
CA GLU A 90 -3.29 5.31 4.75
C GLU A 90 -1.85 5.09 4.26
N LEU A 91 -1.42 5.81 3.19
CA LEU A 91 -0.05 5.82 2.66
C LEU A 91 0.80 6.93 3.32
#